data_AF-A0A3P3DXK7-F1
#
_entry.id   AF-A0A3P3DXK7-F1
#
_cell.length_a   1.000
_cell.length_b   1.000
_cell.length_c   1.000
_cell.angle_alpha   90.00
_cell.angle_beta   90.00
_cell.angle_gamma   90.00
#
_symmetry.space_group_name_H-M   'P 1'
#
loop_
_entity.id
_entity.type
_entity.pdbx_description
1 polymer ?
#
loop_
_entity_poly.entity_id
_entity_poly.type
_entity_poly.pdbx_seq_one_letter_code
_entity_poly.pdbx_strand_id
1 'polypeptide(L)'
;MLAAFDSTGRGPEGYANLMKDLAGAYDPREMVLEVIAELNQDGTKAARLIRVTADQSLLENEKNGRLVAETGQFHFRGQALAWVTIDNGPLLSGHHPEGLVNMSVDFASQTANINLRTENSLTSEVEVKLEAENLPFNIRTGAFGGAVVMQVGTDTLGRSGDIPGHLRGNVGGTPVWTNSIHDLTTSGLFTGAGTTRFGGDDKTPKDVRIDGMWFGRDLPRD
;
A
#
# COMPACT_ATOMS: atom_id res chain seq x y z
N MET A 1 -7.32 22.44 -15.63
CA MET A 1 -8.74 22.19 -15.27
C MET A 1 -8.73 21.60 -13.87
N LEU A 2 -8.73 22.46 -12.85
CA LEU A 2 -8.29 22.16 -11.47
C LEU A 2 -9.16 22.98 -10.50
N ALA A 3 -10.48 22.83 -10.58
CA ALA A 3 -11.41 23.74 -9.89
C ALA A 3 -12.67 23.04 -9.32
N ALA A 4 -12.62 21.74 -9.05
CA ALA A 4 -13.75 21.02 -8.43
C ALA A 4 -13.42 20.43 -7.05
N PHE A 5 -12.36 20.90 -6.38
CA PHE A 5 -11.81 20.26 -5.17
C PHE A 5 -11.96 21.08 -3.88
N ASP A 6 -12.68 22.20 -3.89
CA ASP A 6 -12.95 23.02 -2.70
C ASP A 6 -14.44 23.04 -2.37
N SER A 7 -14.93 22.06 -1.61
CA SER A 7 -16.05 22.30 -0.67
C SER A 7 -16.19 21.16 0.35
N THR A 8 -16.59 21.54 1.56
CA THR A 8 -16.74 20.70 2.75
C THR A 8 -18.01 19.85 2.71
N GLY A 9 -17.88 18.52 2.76
CA GLY A 9 -19.00 17.63 3.08
C GLY A 9 -19.12 16.37 2.22
N ARG A 10 -18.66 15.24 2.76
CA ARG A 10 -18.98 13.84 2.44
C ARG A 10 -19.03 13.48 0.95
N GLY A 11 -18.04 13.97 0.21
CA GLY A 11 -17.66 13.55 -1.15
C GLY A 11 -16.27 12.89 -1.13
N PRO A 12 -15.41 12.99 -2.16
CA PRO A 12 -14.10 12.33 -2.25
C PRO A 12 -13.05 12.95 -1.30
N GLU A 13 -13.41 13.08 -0.01
CA GLU A 13 -12.64 13.70 1.08
C GLU A 13 -11.34 12.96 1.37
N GLY A 14 -11.25 11.67 1.01
CA GLY A 14 -10.03 10.89 1.17
C GLY A 14 -8.85 11.39 0.31
N TYR A 15 -9.10 11.93 -0.89
CA TYR A 15 -8.03 12.27 -1.84
C TYR A 15 -7.26 13.55 -1.48
N ALA A 16 -7.98 14.64 -1.17
CA ALA A 16 -7.34 15.93 -0.86
C ALA A 16 -6.62 15.91 0.50
N ASN A 17 -7.20 15.22 1.48
CA ASN A 17 -6.55 15.00 2.77
C ASN A 17 -5.34 14.08 2.61
N LEU A 18 -5.43 12.98 1.83
CA LEU A 18 -4.28 12.13 1.54
C LEU A 18 -3.12 12.91 0.90
N MET A 19 -3.36 13.70 -0.15
CA MET A 19 -2.29 14.47 -0.80
C MET A 19 -1.73 15.58 0.11
N LYS A 20 -2.57 16.19 0.97
CA LYS A 20 -2.15 17.20 1.95
C LYS A 20 -1.34 16.59 3.11
N ASP A 21 -1.74 15.42 3.59
CA ASP A 21 -1.05 14.67 4.63
C ASP A 21 0.27 14.09 4.10
N LEU A 22 0.30 13.64 2.84
CA LEU A 22 1.50 13.17 2.16
C LEU A 22 2.51 14.28 1.87
N ALA A 23 2.06 15.44 1.39
CA ALA A 23 2.93 16.58 1.12
C ALA A 23 3.61 17.14 2.38
N GLY A 24 3.07 16.83 3.58
CA GLY A 24 3.70 17.15 4.86
C GLY A 24 4.55 16.02 5.45
N ALA A 25 4.36 14.77 5.01
CA ALA A 25 4.99 13.59 5.61
C ALA A 25 6.30 13.15 4.95
N TYR A 26 6.50 13.45 3.66
CA TYR A 26 7.67 13.01 2.88
C TYR A 26 8.15 14.10 1.91
N ASP A 27 9.47 14.19 1.67
CA ASP A 27 10.01 15.06 0.61
C ASP A 27 9.55 14.50 -0.76
N PRO A 28 8.96 15.31 -1.65
CA PRO A 28 8.58 14.88 -3.00
C PRO A 28 9.73 14.29 -3.83
N ARG A 29 10.99 14.52 -3.44
CA ARG A 29 12.19 13.90 -4.05
C ARG A 29 12.42 12.46 -3.57
N GLU A 30 11.89 12.09 -2.42
CA GLU A 30 12.01 10.76 -1.83
C GLU A 30 10.87 9.86 -2.25
N MET A 31 9.66 10.40 -2.39
CA MET A 31 8.47 9.64 -2.75
C MET A 31 7.41 10.46 -3.47
N VAL A 32 6.82 9.86 -4.52
CA VAL A 32 5.69 10.42 -5.26
C VAL A 32 4.58 9.37 -5.33
N LEU A 33 3.37 9.76 -4.93
CA LEU A 33 2.18 8.91 -4.99
C LEU A 33 1.15 9.55 -5.91
N GLU A 34 0.55 8.75 -6.78
CA GLU A 34 -0.48 9.22 -7.70
C GLU A 34 -1.63 8.22 -7.77
N VAL A 35 -2.85 8.74 -7.69
CA VAL A 35 -4.08 7.97 -7.87
C VAL A 35 -4.97 8.70 -8.86
N ILE A 36 -5.35 8.01 -9.93
CA ILE A 36 -6.31 8.49 -10.93
C ILE A 36 -7.53 7.60 -10.86
N ALA A 37 -8.70 8.20 -10.67
CA ALA A 37 -9.98 7.50 -10.66
C ALA A 37 -10.98 8.18 -11.60
N GLU A 38 -11.86 7.37 -12.18
CA GLU A 38 -13.08 7.80 -12.82
C GLU A 38 -14.14 8.04 -11.74
N LEU A 39 -14.84 9.17 -11.83
CA LEU A 39 -15.95 9.49 -10.94
C LEU A 39 -17.26 8.97 -11.54
N ASN A 40 -18.24 8.70 -10.67
CA ASN A 40 -19.61 8.47 -11.08
C ASN A 40 -20.21 9.71 -11.79
N GLN A 41 -21.40 9.57 -12.39
CA GLN A 41 -22.03 10.62 -13.20
C GLN A 41 -22.28 11.94 -12.46
N ASP A 42 -22.48 11.89 -11.14
CA ASP A 42 -22.67 13.09 -10.30
C ASP A 42 -21.35 13.70 -9.80
N GLY A 43 -20.21 13.06 -10.06
CA GLY A 43 -18.88 13.56 -9.68
C GLY A 43 -18.55 13.47 -8.19
N THR A 44 -19.40 12.83 -7.38
CA THR A 44 -19.24 12.83 -5.91
C THR A 44 -18.47 11.62 -5.38
N LYS A 45 -18.37 10.53 -6.15
CA LYS A 45 -17.68 9.30 -5.73
C LYS A 45 -16.84 8.70 -6.84
N ALA A 46 -15.70 8.10 -6.46
CA ALA A 46 -14.93 7.28 -7.38
C ALA A 46 -15.73 6.04 -7.77
N ALA A 47 -15.90 5.83 -9.07
CA ALA A 47 -16.56 4.66 -9.65
C ALA A 47 -15.54 3.59 -10.05
N ARG A 48 -14.34 3.98 -10.46
CA ARG A 48 -13.30 3.07 -10.95
C ARG A 48 -11.91 3.66 -10.80
N LEU A 49 -10.93 2.83 -10.45
CA LEU A 49 -9.52 3.21 -10.56
C LEU A 49 -9.02 3.14 -12.00
N ILE A 50 -8.33 4.19 -12.42
CA ILE A 50 -7.65 4.28 -13.73
C ILE A 50 -6.16 3.99 -13.57
N ARG A 51 -5.53 4.56 -12.54
CA ARG A 51 -4.09 4.41 -12.30
C ARG A 51 -3.75 4.56 -10.82
N VAL A 52 -2.77 3.78 -10.39
CA VAL A 52 -2.11 3.93 -9.09
C VAL A 52 -0.60 3.89 -9.34
N THR A 53 0.13 4.89 -8.86
CA THR A 53 1.58 4.98 -8.96
C THR A 53 2.16 5.23 -7.57
N ALA A 54 3.24 4.52 -7.25
CA ALA A 54 4.04 4.72 -6.06
C ALA A 54 5.51 4.70 -6.45
N ASP A 55 6.07 5.89 -6.62
CA ASP A 55 7.46 6.12 -7.00
C ASP A 55 8.27 6.55 -5.79
N GLN A 56 9.55 6.20 -5.80
CA GLN A 56 10.47 6.49 -4.70
C GLN A 56 11.89 6.68 -5.25
N SER A 57 12.75 7.30 -4.44
CA SER A 57 14.16 7.41 -4.75
C SER A 57 14.83 6.04 -4.95
N LEU A 58 15.94 6.03 -5.67
CA LEU A 58 16.73 4.82 -5.88
C LEU A 58 17.37 4.37 -4.57
N LEU A 59 17.56 3.06 -4.41
CA LEU A 59 18.39 2.53 -3.35
C LEU A 59 19.86 2.81 -3.64
N GLU A 60 20.49 3.62 -2.80
CA GLU A 60 21.91 3.95 -2.88
C GLU A 60 22.75 2.95 -2.05
N ASN A 61 22.68 1.67 -2.43
CA ASN A 61 23.45 0.61 -1.78
C ASN A 61 24.66 0.16 -2.61
N GLU A 62 25.08 0.92 -3.62
CA GLU A 62 26.24 0.58 -4.44
C GLU A 62 27.19 1.77 -4.60
N LYS A 63 28.49 1.52 -4.40
CA LYS A 63 29.57 2.49 -4.63
C LYS A 63 30.72 1.80 -5.34
N ASN A 64 31.06 2.28 -6.54
CA ASN A 64 32.12 1.71 -7.39
C ASN A 64 31.94 0.20 -7.66
N GLY A 65 30.71 -0.26 -7.92
CA GLY A 65 30.41 -1.67 -8.22
C GLY A 65 30.32 -2.58 -6.99
N ARG A 66 30.58 -2.05 -5.79
CA ARG A 66 30.53 -2.80 -4.53
C ARG A 66 29.35 -2.36 -3.68
N LEU A 67 28.77 -3.31 -2.98
CA LEU A 67 27.67 -3.03 -2.06
C LEU A 67 28.19 -2.20 -0.88
N VAL A 68 27.43 -1.18 -0.49
CA VAL A 68 27.71 -0.36 0.69
C VAL A 68 27.37 -1.17 1.95
N ALA A 69 26.26 -1.89 1.92
CA ALA A 69 25.82 -2.85 2.93
C ALA A 69 25.45 -4.18 2.26
N GLU A 70 26.12 -5.25 2.68
CA GLU A 70 25.78 -6.64 2.29
C GLU A 70 24.87 -7.33 3.31
N THR A 71 24.74 -6.74 4.50
CA THR A 71 23.97 -7.27 5.63
C THR A 71 23.24 -6.13 6.33
N GLY A 72 22.21 -6.46 7.10
CA GLY A 72 21.38 -5.49 7.82
C GLY A 72 19.92 -5.91 7.78
N GLN A 73 19.19 -5.55 8.84
CA GLN A 73 17.75 -5.78 8.93
C GLN A 73 17.05 -4.47 9.22
N PHE A 74 16.26 -4.00 8.25
CA PHE A 74 15.60 -2.70 8.28
C PHE A 74 14.09 -2.90 8.42
N HIS A 75 13.43 -2.02 9.18
CA HIS A 75 12.04 -2.20 9.59
C HIS A 75 11.20 -0.97 9.30
N PHE A 76 10.20 -1.14 8.45
CA PHE A 76 9.38 -0.04 7.96
C PHE A 76 8.01 -0.03 8.63
N ARG A 77 7.49 1.18 8.82
CA ARG A 77 6.10 1.46 9.22
C ARG A 77 5.55 2.60 8.37
N GLY A 78 4.23 2.63 8.24
CA GLY A 78 3.57 3.66 7.44
C GLY A 78 2.11 3.30 7.14
N GLN A 79 1.61 3.75 6.00
CA GLN A 79 0.18 3.69 5.67
C GLN A 79 -0.13 2.64 4.60
N ALA A 80 -1.39 2.21 4.55
CA ALA A 80 -1.93 1.40 3.46
C ALA A 80 -3.27 1.96 2.97
N LEU A 81 -3.49 1.87 1.66
CA LEU A 81 -4.75 2.18 0.99
C LEU A 81 -5.17 1.02 0.09
N ALA A 82 -6.47 0.80 -0.01
CA ALA A 82 -7.05 -0.19 -0.90
C ALA A 82 -8.36 0.30 -1.52
N TRP A 83 -8.68 -0.23 -2.68
CA TRP A 83 -9.94 -0.07 -3.36
C TRP A 83 -10.44 -1.43 -3.80
N VAL A 84 -11.68 -1.74 -3.46
CA VAL A 84 -12.26 -3.06 -3.63
C VAL A 84 -13.57 -2.98 -4.39
N THR A 85 -13.75 -3.86 -5.35
CA THR A 85 -15.04 -4.06 -6.02
C THR A 85 -15.52 -5.49 -5.76
N ILE A 86 -16.79 -5.64 -5.37
CA ILE A 86 -17.45 -6.94 -5.13
C ILE A 86 -18.62 -7.08 -6.10
N ASP A 87 -18.68 -8.17 -6.88
CA ASP A 87 -19.70 -8.46 -7.91
C ASP A 87 -19.91 -7.32 -8.93
N ASN A 88 -18.85 -6.59 -9.27
CA ASN A 88 -18.90 -5.35 -10.08
C ASN A 88 -19.84 -4.27 -9.48
N GLY A 89 -20.06 -4.30 -8.18
CA GLY A 89 -20.78 -3.29 -7.43
C GLY A 89 -19.99 -1.97 -7.28
N PRO A 90 -20.39 -1.10 -6.35
CA PRO A 90 -19.68 0.14 -6.08
C PRO A 90 -18.21 -0.10 -5.68
N LEU A 91 -17.34 0.86 -6.02
CA LEU A 91 -15.97 0.88 -5.53
C LEU A 91 -15.98 1.25 -4.04
N LEU A 92 -15.46 0.34 -3.21
CA LEU A 92 -15.29 0.52 -1.77
C LEU A 92 -13.86 0.96 -1.48
N SER A 93 -13.68 1.90 -0.55
CA SER A 93 -12.38 2.44 -0.17
C SER A 93 -11.91 1.93 1.19
N GLY A 94 -10.62 1.61 1.29
CA GLY A 94 -9.94 1.18 2.51
C GLY A 94 -8.74 2.08 2.81
N HIS A 95 -8.57 2.52 4.05
CA HIS A 95 -7.41 3.28 4.51
C HIS A 95 -7.01 2.86 5.92
N HIS A 96 -5.71 2.92 6.25
CA HIS A 96 -5.22 2.88 7.62
C HIS A 96 -3.91 3.68 7.73
N PRO A 97 -3.80 4.67 8.63
CA PRO A 97 -2.60 5.52 8.77
C PRO A 97 -1.38 4.77 9.32
N GLU A 98 -1.60 3.63 9.97
CA GLU A 98 -0.53 2.68 10.36
C GLU A 98 -0.67 1.33 9.62
N GLY A 99 -1.21 1.38 8.39
CA GLY A 99 -1.57 0.20 7.62
C GLY A 99 -0.41 -0.62 7.08
N LEU A 100 0.79 -0.04 6.98
CA LEU A 100 2.04 -0.82 6.88
C LEU A 100 2.42 -1.24 8.30
N VAL A 101 1.74 -2.29 8.78
CA VAL A 101 1.81 -2.76 10.17
C VAL A 101 3.19 -3.26 10.52
N ASN A 102 3.81 -4.01 9.61
CA ASN A 102 5.21 -4.39 9.71
C ASN A 102 5.77 -4.71 8.34
N MET A 103 6.90 -4.12 7.99
CA MET A 103 7.72 -4.64 6.91
C MET A 103 9.15 -4.74 7.39
N SER A 104 9.80 -5.82 7.02
CA SER A 104 11.22 -6.01 7.27
C SER A 104 11.91 -6.47 6.00
N VAL A 105 13.11 -5.96 5.75
CA VAL A 105 13.99 -6.46 4.70
C VAL A 105 15.29 -6.93 5.33
N ASP A 106 15.77 -8.08 4.89
CA ASP A 106 17.04 -8.67 5.30
C ASP A 106 17.97 -8.69 4.08
N PHE A 107 19.07 -7.95 4.19
CA PHE A 107 20.03 -7.83 3.08
C PHE A 107 20.86 -9.09 2.89
N ALA A 108 21.12 -9.85 3.97
CA ALA A 108 21.93 -11.06 3.91
C ALA A 108 21.17 -12.20 3.21
N SER A 109 19.90 -12.40 3.57
CA SER A 109 19.04 -13.40 2.92
C SER A 109 18.37 -12.90 1.65
N GLN A 110 18.41 -11.59 1.37
CA GLN A 110 17.74 -10.96 0.22
C GLN A 110 16.24 -11.24 0.20
N THR A 111 15.60 -11.06 1.36
CA THR A 111 14.16 -11.32 1.54
C THR A 111 13.44 -10.16 2.19
N ALA A 112 12.17 -9.97 1.82
CA ALA A 112 11.25 -9.05 2.47
C ALA A 112 10.06 -9.80 3.09
N ASN A 113 9.65 -9.38 4.28
CA ASN A 113 8.38 -9.76 4.91
C ASN A 113 7.53 -8.50 5.04
N ILE A 114 6.23 -8.62 4.79
CA ILE A 114 5.32 -7.48 4.81
C ILE A 114 3.94 -7.88 5.34
N ASN A 115 3.39 -7.01 6.19
CA ASN A 115 2.05 -7.07 6.74
C ASN A 115 1.37 -5.73 6.44
N LEU A 116 0.33 -5.78 5.62
CA LEU A 116 -0.53 -4.65 5.29
C LEU A 116 -1.93 -4.86 5.82
N ARG A 117 -2.51 -3.78 6.32
CA ARG A 117 -3.89 -3.73 6.77
C ARG A 117 -4.53 -2.40 6.45
N THR A 118 -5.72 -2.39 5.86
CA THR A 118 -6.65 -1.25 5.99
C THR A 118 -7.63 -1.52 7.14
N GLU A 119 -8.29 -0.51 7.69
CA GLU A 119 -9.32 -0.72 8.71
C GLU A 119 -10.72 -0.72 8.10
N ASN A 120 -11.69 -1.14 8.90
CA ASN A 120 -13.10 -0.84 8.67
C ASN A 120 -13.53 0.14 9.77
N SER A 121 -13.82 1.38 9.36
CA SER A 121 -14.05 2.52 10.25
C SER A 121 -15.00 3.53 9.59
N LEU A 122 -15.35 4.61 10.28
CA LEU A 122 -16.21 5.66 9.72
C LEU A 122 -15.63 6.31 8.44
N THR A 123 -14.33 6.16 8.21
CA THR A 123 -13.59 6.71 7.06
C THR A 123 -13.09 5.63 6.10
N SER A 124 -13.43 4.36 6.34
CA SER A 124 -12.90 3.22 5.60
C SER A 124 -13.96 2.12 5.48
N GLU A 125 -14.43 1.85 4.27
CA GLU A 125 -15.54 0.94 3.96
C GLU A 125 -15.12 -0.54 3.93
N VAL A 126 -13.82 -0.80 3.74
CA VAL A 126 -13.26 -2.15 3.62
C VAL A 126 -11.97 -2.31 4.42
N GLU A 127 -11.92 -3.40 5.18
CA GLU A 127 -10.67 -3.97 5.68
C GLU A 127 -10.04 -4.84 4.59
N VAL A 128 -8.78 -4.60 4.25
CA VAL A 128 -7.96 -5.49 3.44
C VAL A 128 -6.79 -5.93 4.29
N LYS A 129 -6.59 -7.24 4.41
CA LYS A 129 -5.44 -7.82 5.10
C LYS A 129 -4.55 -8.54 4.07
N LEU A 130 -3.25 -8.26 4.10
CA LEU A 130 -2.23 -8.94 3.31
C LEU A 130 -1.05 -9.27 4.23
N GLU A 131 -0.65 -10.53 4.26
CA GLU A 131 0.58 -10.98 4.91
C GLU A 131 1.40 -11.79 3.91
N ALA A 132 2.67 -11.43 3.76
CA ALA A 132 3.59 -12.13 2.87
C ALA A 132 4.98 -12.21 3.50
N GLU A 133 5.59 -13.38 3.36
CA GLU A 133 6.89 -13.71 3.94
C GLU A 133 7.84 -14.19 2.87
N ASN A 134 9.15 -13.97 3.08
CA ASN A 134 10.24 -14.43 2.23
C ASN A 134 10.10 -14.01 0.77
N LEU A 135 9.57 -12.81 0.52
CA LEU A 135 9.49 -12.25 -0.83
C LEU A 135 10.92 -11.98 -1.33
N PRO A 136 11.25 -12.34 -2.58
CA PRO A 136 12.54 -11.99 -3.16
C PRO A 136 12.78 -10.48 -3.12
N PHE A 137 13.94 -10.07 -2.63
CA PHE A 137 14.36 -8.68 -2.53
C PHE A 137 15.73 -8.48 -3.16
N ASN A 138 15.88 -7.45 -3.99
CA ASN A 138 17.14 -7.15 -4.64
C ASN A 138 17.85 -6.00 -3.90
N ILE A 139 18.91 -6.33 -3.16
CA ILE A 139 19.69 -5.36 -2.36
C ILE A 139 20.42 -4.30 -3.19
N ARG A 140 20.50 -4.44 -4.52
CA ARG A 140 21.10 -3.44 -5.41
C ARG A 140 20.06 -2.44 -5.92
N THR A 141 18.84 -2.90 -6.16
CA THR A 141 17.80 -2.06 -6.78
C THR A 141 16.71 -1.64 -5.82
N GLY A 142 16.62 -2.28 -4.65
CA GLY A 142 15.54 -2.11 -3.69
C GLY A 142 14.24 -2.84 -4.04
N ALA A 143 14.15 -3.43 -5.24
CA ALA A 143 12.91 -4.05 -5.70
C ALA A 143 12.59 -5.34 -4.92
N PHE A 144 11.33 -5.50 -4.52
CA PHE A 144 10.79 -6.76 -4.01
C PHE A 144 9.37 -6.99 -4.52
N GLY A 145 8.92 -8.24 -4.42
CA GLY A 145 7.55 -8.55 -4.81
C GLY A 145 7.35 -10.04 -5.05
N GLY A 146 6.10 -10.41 -5.33
CA GLY A 146 5.73 -11.80 -5.51
C GLY A 146 4.24 -12.03 -5.37
N ALA A 147 3.87 -13.31 -5.47
CA ALA A 147 2.50 -13.74 -5.21
C ALA A 147 2.15 -13.54 -3.73
N VAL A 148 0.90 -13.17 -3.48
CA VAL A 148 0.36 -12.94 -2.14
C VAL A 148 -1.03 -13.51 -1.99
N VAL A 149 -1.46 -13.60 -0.74
CA VAL A 149 -2.84 -13.90 -0.38
C VAL A 149 -3.40 -12.72 0.41
N MET A 150 -4.63 -12.35 0.10
CA MET A 150 -5.36 -11.27 0.74
C MET A 150 -6.70 -11.74 1.26
N GLN A 151 -7.24 -10.98 2.22
CA GLN A 151 -8.61 -11.12 2.69
C GLN A 151 -9.27 -9.74 2.71
N VAL A 152 -10.56 -9.70 2.40
CA VAL A 152 -11.40 -8.50 2.44
C VAL A 152 -12.44 -8.66 3.54
N GLY A 153 -12.62 -7.65 4.37
CA GLY A 153 -13.69 -7.55 5.36
C GLY A 153 -14.61 -6.37 5.06
N THR A 154 -15.92 -6.60 5.13
CA THR A 154 -16.94 -5.53 5.12
C THR A 154 -17.87 -5.71 6.32
N ASP A 155 -18.56 -4.64 6.74
CA ASP A 155 -19.57 -4.71 7.79
C ASP A 155 -20.75 -5.62 7.45
N THR A 156 -21.10 -5.70 6.17
CA THR A 156 -22.32 -6.39 5.70
C THR A 156 -22.08 -7.86 5.35
N LEU A 157 -20.90 -8.19 4.84
CA LEU A 157 -20.55 -9.52 4.38
C LEU A 157 -19.62 -10.24 5.36
N GLY A 158 -19.01 -9.53 6.32
CA GLY A 158 -17.95 -10.08 7.15
C GLY A 158 -16.66 -10.28 6.35
N ARG A 159 -15.83 -11.25 6.74
CA ARG A 159 -14.52 -11.50 6.12
C ARG A 159 -14.59 -12.54 5.00
N SER A 160 -13.89 -12.30 3.91
CA SER A 160 -13.74 -13.23 2.80
C SER A 160 -12.81 -14.40 3.16
N GLY A 161 -12.91 -15.48 2.39
CA GLY A 161 -11.79 -16.41 2.23
C GLY A 161 -10.64 -15.78 1.46
N ASP A 162 -9.58 -16.56 1.27
CA ASP A 162 -8.33 -16.14 0.63
C ASP A 162 -8.53 -15.73 -0.83
N ILE A 163 -7.94 -14.59 -1.19
CA ILE A 163 -7.94 -14.02 -2.54
C ILE A 163 -6.49 -13.98 -3.03
N PRO A 164 -6.12 -14.68 -4.11
CA PRO A 164 -4.78 -14.63 -4.65
C PRO A 164 -4.50 -13.25 -5.27
N GLY A 165 -3.24 -12.85 -5.24
CA GLY A 165 -2.80 -11.60 -5.84
C GLY A 165 -1.31 -11.52 -6.05
N HIS A 166 -0.86 -10.29 -6.33
CA HIS A 166 0.53 -9.96 -6.51
C HIS A 166 0.86 -8.64 -5.81
N LEU A 167 2.09 -8.51 -5.32
CA LEU A 167 2.61 -7.24 -4.82
C LEU A 167 3.92 -6.92 -5.51
N ARG A 168 4.14 -5.63 -5.76
CA ARG A 168 5.40 -5.07 -6.23
C ARG A 168 5.75 -3.88 -5.36
N GLY A 169 6.89 -3.94 -4.71
CA GLY A 169 7.41 -2.89 -3.85
C GLY A 169 8.84 -2.52 -4.18
N ASN A 170 9.29 -1.44 -3.57
CA ASN A 170 10.66 -0.99 -3.66
C ASN A 170 11.11 -0.40 -2.29
N VAL A 171 12.42 -0.38 -2.05
CA VAL A 171 13.08 0.31 -0.92
C VAL A 171 14.04 1.34 -1.51
N GLY A 172 13.94 2.59 -1.08
CA GLY A 172 14.71 3.72 -1.59
C GLY A 172 15.58 4.34 -0.51
N GLY A 173 16.45 5.27 -0.91
CA GLY A 173 17.32 6.01 0.01
C GLY A 173 18.64 5.29 0.30
N THR A 174 19.23 5.52 1.47
CA THR A 174 20.55 4.97 1.82
C THR A 174 20.54 4.11 3.08
N PRO A 175 21.15 2.90 3.05
CA PRO A 175 21.30 2.06 4.24
C PRO A 175 22.43 2.55 5.16
N VAL A 176 23.14 3.63 4.80
CA VAL A 176 24.19 4.18 5.66
C VAL A 176 23.56 4.78 6.92
N TRP A 177 24.02 4.34 8.09
CA TRP A 177 23.62 4.93 9.35
C TRP A 177 24.28 6.30 9.53
N THR A 178 23.49 7.37 9.47
CA THR A 178 23.96 8.73 9.75
C THR A 178 22.98 9.42 10.70
N ASN A 179 23.49 10.25 11.62
CA ASN A 179 22.65 10.97 12.60
C ASN A 179 21.65 10.09 13.37
N SER A 180 22.05 8.85 13.70
CA SER A 180 21.24 7.88 14.44
C SER A 180 19.98 7.38 13.72
N ILE A 181 19.94 7.43 12.38
CA ILE A 181 18.86 6.89 11.57
C ILE A 181 19.40 6.36 10.22
N HIS A 182 18.70 5.39 9.62
CA HIS A 182 18.87 5.09 8.19
C HIS A 182 17.87 5.93 7.40
N ASP A 183 18.32 6.54 6.32
CA ASP A 183 17.46 7.32 5.44
C ASP A 183 16.84 6.39 4.39
N LEU A 184 15.99 5.46 4.85
CA LEU A 184 15.33 4.46 4.01
C LEU A 184 13.81 4.67 4.01
N THR A 185 13.25 4.61 2.81
CA THR A 185 11.79 4.64 2.57
C THR A 185 11.35 3.42 1.78
N THR A 186 10.06 3.13 1.80
CA THR A 186 9.47 2.07 0.98
C THR A 186 8.11 2.48 0.46
N SER A 187 7.78 2.04 -0.74
CA SER A 187 6.45 2.13 -1.31
C SER A 187 6.18 0.97 -2.26
N GLY A 188 4.92 0.78 -2.61
CA GLY A 188 4.55 -0.24 -3.58
C GLY A 188 3.05 -0.36 -3.82
N LEU A 189 2.71 -1.32 -4.68
CA LEU A 189 1.37 -1.63 -5.14
C LEU A 189 1.05 -3.10 -4.92
N PHE A 190 -0.20 -3.41 -4.59
CA PHE A 190 -0.72 -4.77 -4.57
C PHE A 190 -2.04 -4.85 -5.33
N THR A 191 -2.26 -5.98 -5.99
CA THR A 191 -3.49 -6.26 -6.73
C THR A 191 -3.97 -7.68 -6.47
N GLY A 192 -5.28 -7.87 -6.44
CA GLY A 192 -5.91 -9.15 -6.17
C GLY A 192 -7.18 -9.32 -6.98
N ALA A 193 -7.44 -10.54 -7.42
CA ALA A 193 -8.70 -10.86 -8.06
C ALA A 193 -9.05 -12.34 -7.85
N GLY A 194 -10.32 -12.62 -7.57
CA GLY A 194 -10.79 -13.99 -7.45
C GLY A 194 -12.22 -14.08 -6.96
N THR A 195 -12.75 -15.29 -7.04
CA THR A 195 -14.07 -15.62 -6.49
C THR A 195 -13.90 -16.22 -5.10
N THR A 196 -14.55 -15.64 -4.11
CA THR A 196 -14.43 -16.05 -2.70
C THR A 196 -15.78 -16.07 -2.00
N ARG A 197 -15.86 -16.67 -0.81
CA ARG A 197 -17.06 -16.64 0.03
C ARG A 197 -16.80 -15.77 1.24
N PHE A 198 -17.84 -15.09 1.68
CA PHE A 198 -17.80 -14.22 2.84
C PHE A 198 -18.38 -14.91 4.10
N GLY A 199 -17.91 -14.46 5.26
CA GLY A 199 -18.21 -15.02 6.58
C GLY A 199 -19.61 -14.71 7.11
N GLY A 200 -20.32 -13.73 6.54
CA GLY A 200 -21.67 -13.32 6.91
C GLY A 200 -22.77 -14.28 6.44
N ASP A 201 -24.03 -13.84 6.53
CA ASP A 201 -25.20 -14.69 6.25
C ASP A 201 -25.29 -15.14 4.77
N ASP A 202 -24.85 -14.28 3.86
CA ASP A 202 -24.78 -14.60 2.43
C ASP A 202 -23.52 -15.43 2.13
N LYS A 203 -23.72 -16.72 1.85
CA LYS A 203 -22.66 -17.67 1.48
C LYS A 203 -22.46 -17.82 -0.03
N THR A 204 -23.12 -16.99 -0.84
CA THR A 204 -22.91 -17.02 -2.29
C THR A 204 -21.47 -16.61 -2.62
N PRO A 205 -20.80 -17.30 -3.56
CA PRO A 205 -19.50 -16.84 -4.04
C PRO A 205 -19.63 -15.45 -4.65
N LYS A 206 -18.65 -14.59 -4.35
CA LYS A 206 -18.56 -13.21 -4.81
C LYS A 206 -17.28 -13.02 -5.62
N ASP A 207 -17.38 -12.29 -6.72
CA ASP A 207 -16.21 -11.89 -7.49
C ASP A 207 -15.61 -10.63 -6.86
N VAL A 208 -14.35 -10.71 -6.44
CA VAL A 208 -13.65 -9.62 -5.76
C VAL A 208 -12.48 -9.16 -6.62
N ARG A 209 -12.32 -7.84 -6.74
CA ARG A 209 -11.13 -7.18 -7.28
C ARG A 209 -10.59 -6.20 -6.24
N ILE A 210 -9.26 -6.17 -6.10
CA ILE A 210 -8.53 -5.36 -5.13
C ILE A 210 -7.40 -4.66 -5.87
N ASP A 211 -7.30 -3.36 -5.70
CA ASP A 211 -6.13 -2.56 -6.06
C ASP A 211 -5.72 -1.78 -4.82
N GLY A 212 -4.43 -1.71 -4.51
CA GLY A 212 -3.97 -0.99 -3.34
C GLY A 212 -2.52 -0.56 -3.41
N MET A 213 -2.16 0.28 -2.45
CA MET A 213 -0.80 0.82 -2.30
C MET A 213 -0.40 0.90 -0.84
N TRP A 214 0.90 0.99 -0.60
CA TRP A 214 1.44 1.36 0.71
C TRP A 214 2.64 2.27 0.54
N PHE A 215 2.99 2.90 1.65
CA PHE A 215 4.23 3.65 1.78
C PHE A 215 4.64 3.74 3.24
N GLY A 216 5.94 3.89 3.49
CA GLY A 216 6.49 4.01 4.82
C GLY A 216 7.96 4.39 4.84
N ARG A 217 8.50 4.46 6.05
CA ARG A 217 9.91 4.74 6.31
C ARG A 217 10.47 3.79 7.35
N ASP A 218 11.79 3.62 7.31
CA ASP A 218 12.51 2.94 8.37
C ASP A 218 12.37 3.74 9.67
N LEU A 219 12.15 3.04 10.78
CA LEU A 219 12.11 3.64 12.09
C LEU A 219 13.36 3.26 12.87
N PRO A 220 13.98 4.19 13.63
CA PRO A 220 15.01 3.83 14.59
C PRO A 220 14.46 2.78 15.56
N ARG A 221 15.25 1.75 15.87
CA ARG A 221 14.93 0.86 16.98
C ARG A 221 15.11 1.65 18.28
N ASP A 222 14.02 1.87 19.01
CA ASP A 222 14.06 2.27 20.42
C ASP A 222 14.81 1.24 21.29
#